data_AF-A0A182PSC2-F1
#
_entry.id   AF-A0A182PSC2-F1
#
_cell.length_a   1.000
_cell.length_b   1.000
_cell.length_c   1.000
_cell.angle_alpha   90.00
_cell.angle_beta   90.00
_cell.angle_gamma   90.00
#
_symmetry.space_group_name_H-M   'P 1'
#
loop_
_entity.id
_entity.type
_entity.pdbx_description
1 polymer ?
#
loop_
_entity_poly.entity_id
_entity_poly.type
_entity_poly.pdbx_seq_one_letter_code
_entity_poly.pdbx_strand_id
1 'polypeptide(L)'
;MANLARLLSRLSLSPLAKDVRHTAVRPISLESLERFLNKPKPGGGKSFRRIVHYPEEYTVEPLRVTNLAGRDPETGRLIAKGIGGGIKHKYHWIKWVRDGPIEGPPQIEKVIDVIDDGCRTAKVALVAVGNEMKYILATENMKAGDLIKTSRFIPRIPA
;
A
#
# COMPACT_ATOMS: atom_id res chain seq x y z
N MET A 1 51.75 53.52 35.13
CA MET A 1 51.34 52.62 36.23
C MET A 1 49.88 52.22 36.01
N ALA A 2 49.64 51.14 35.27
CA ALA A 2 48.28 50.66 35.07
C ALA A 2 47.74 50.11 36.41
N ASN A 3 46.58 50.63 36.83
CA ASN A 3 45.99 50.37 38.13
C ASN A 3 45.63 48.87 38.27
N LEU A 4 46.23 48.16 39.23
CA LEU A 4 46.09 46.71 39.46
C LEU A 4 44.61 46.28 39.55
N ALA A 5 43.76 47.17 40.10
CA ALA A 5 42.32 46.98 40.19
C ALA A 5 41.61 46.80 38.83
N ARG A 6 42.12 47.43 37.76
CA ARG A 6 41.53 47.32 36.41
C ARG A 6 41.85 45.97 35.77
N LEU A 7 43.00 45.39 36.11
CA LEU A 7 43.46 44.09 35.58
C LEU A 7 42.71 42.92 36.25
N LEU A 8 42.36 43.06 37.53
CA LEU A 8 41.59 42.06 38.29
C LEU A 8 40.07 42.10 38.00
N SER A 9 39.55 43.18 37.42
CA SER A 9 38.12 43.29 37.08
C SER A 9 37.63 42.28 36.02
N ARG A 10 38.55 41.68 35.25
CA ARG A 10 38.25 40.64 34.24
C ARG A 10 38.34 39.21 34.78
N LEU A 11 38.70 39.04 36.06
CA LEU A 11 38.84 37.74 36.73
C LEU A 11 37.59 37.33 37.50
N SER A 12 36.44 37.96 37.27
CA SER A 12 35.18 37.41 37.78
C SER A 12 34.90 36.11 37.01
N LEU A 13 35.04 34.98 37.69
CA LEU A 13 34.48 33.69 37.27
C LEU A 13 32.97 33.88 37.12
N SER A 14 32.51 34.29 35.94
CA SER A 14 31.11 34.10 35.59
C SER A 14 30.88 32.59 35.64
N PRO A 15 29.92 32.07 36.43
CA PRO A 15 29.60 30.66 36.35
C PRO A 15 29.26 30.41 34.88
N LEU A 16 30.05 29.58 34.21
CA LEU A 16 29.73 29.09 32.87
C LEU A 16 28.27 28.69 32.97
N ALA A 17 27.38 29.38 32.24
CA ALA A 17 25.97 29.03 32.24
C ALA A 17 25.96 27.56 31.86
N LYS A 18 25.78 26.69 32.85
CA LYS A 18 25.59 25.28 32.61
C LYS A 18 24.20 25.27 32.02
N ASP A 19 24.14 25.48 30.71
CA ASP A 19 23.01 25.10 29.89
C ASP A 19 23.01 23.56 29.91
N VAL A 20 22.85 22.99 31.12
CA VAL A 20 22.37 21.64 31.32
C VAL A 20 20.94 21.77 30.84
N ARG A 21 20.77 21.64 29.53
CA ARG A 21 19.54 21.13 28.97
C ARG A 21 19.39 19.79 29.65
N HIS A 22 18.73 19.78 30.80
CA HIS A 22 18.23 18.57 31.39
C HIS A 22 17.33 18.01 30.31
N THR A 23 17.87 17.09 29.51
CA THR A 23 17.05 16.17 28.74
C THR A 23 16.27 15.45 29.81
N ALA A 24 15.07 15.97 30.11
CA ALA A 24 14.16 15.34 31.03
C ALA A 24 13.78 14.01 30.36
N VAL A 25 14.54 12.97 30.67
CA VAL A 25 14.23 11.60 30.29
C VAL A 25 13.01 11.26 31.11
N ARG A 26 11.82 11.52 30.54
CA ARG A 26 10.58 11.08 31.16
C ARG A 26 10.63 9.56 31.16
N PRO A 27 10.48 8.89 32.32
CA PRO A 27 10.36 7.45 32.35
C PRO A 27 9.14 7.08 31.50
N ILE A 28 9.37 6.32 30.44
CA ILE A 28 8.30 5.75 29.62
C ILE A 28 7.60 4.73 30.52
N SER A 29 6.27 4.80 30.65
CA SER A 29 5.53 3.77 31.38
C SER A 29 5.77 2.40 30.75
N LEU A 30 5.80 1.33 31.54
CA LEU A 30 5.98 -0.03 31.02
C LEU A 30 4.98 -0.34 29.91
N GLU A 31 3.73 0.11 30.07
CA GLU A 31 2.71 0.01 29.02
C GLU A 31 3.10 0.72 27.72
N SER A 32 3.64 1.94 27.81
CA SER A 32 4.05 2.68 26.61
C SER A 32 5.21 1.99 25.92
N LEU A 33 6.18 1.49 26.70
CA LEU A 33 7.33 0.75 26.20
C LEU A 33 6.91 -0.56 25.51
N GLU A 34 5.97 -1.29 26.10
CA GLU A 34 5.36 -2.47 25.51
C GLU A 34 4.65 -2.16 24.19
N ARG A 35 3.90 -1.05 24.11
CA ARG A 35 3.27 -0.59 22.85
C ARG A 35 4.29 -0.23 21.78
N PHE A 36 5.44 0.32 22.16
CA PHE A 36 6.52 0.65 21.22
C PHE A 36 7.24 -0.61 20.71
N LEU A 37 7.50 -1.57 21.59
CA LEU A 37 8.15 -2.84 21.25
C LEU A 37 7.24 -3.74 20.40
N ASN A 38 5.96 -3.83 20.75
CA ASN A 38 4.96 -4.68 20.08
C ASN A 38 4.33 -3.96 18.87
N LYS A 39 5.17 -3.38 18.01
CA LYS A 39 4.72 -2.80 16.76
C LYS A 39 4.72 -3.89 15.67
N PRO A 40 3.59 -4.15 14.99
CA PRO A 40 3.59 -5.09 13.88
C PRO A 40 4.57 -4.63 12.81
N LYS A 41 5.41 -5.55 12.35
CA LYS A 41 6.38 -5.26 11.30
C LYS A 41 5.62 -5.04 9.98
N PRO A 42 6.00 -4.02 9.17
CA PRO A 42 5.49 -3.92 7.81
C PRO A 42 5.94 -5.13 7.00
N GLY A 43 5.01 -5.80 6.31
CA GLY A 43 5.26 -7.00 5.51
C GLY A 43 4.23 -8.11 5.76
N GLY A 44 4.30 -9.20 4.97
CA GLY A 44 3.41 -10.36 5.13
C GLY A 44 2.05 -10.27 4.43
N GLY A 45 1.96 -9.51 3.33
CA GLY A 45 0.74 -9.43 2.50
C GLY A 45 -0.34 -8.47 3.01
N LYS A 46 -0.19 -7.90 4.21
CA LYS A 46 -1.09 -6.84 4.71
C LYS A 46 -0.73 -5.49 4.08
N SER A 47 -1.70 -4.89 3.37
CA SER A 47 -1.56 -3.55 2.77
C SER A 47 -2.00 -2.47 3.76
N PHE A 48 -1.06 -1.68 4.26
CA PHE A 48 -1.36 -0.52 5.13
C PHE A 48 -1.73 0.76 4.37
N ARG A 49 -1.81 0.69 3.04
CA ARG A 49 -2.24 1.84 2.23
C ARG A 49 -3.76 1.98 2.25
N ARG A 50 -4.47 0.86 2.07
CA ARG A 50 -5.92 0.84 1.89
C ARG A 50 -6.52 -0.52 2.20
N ILE A 51 -7.78 -0.52 2.64
CA ILE A 51 -8.64 -1.70 2.74
C ILE A 51 -9.67 -1.62 1.62
N VAL A 52 -9.88 -2.74 0.94
CA VAL A 52 -10.92 -2.91 -0.06
C VAL A 52 -12.08 -3.65 0.60
N HIS A 53 -13.29 -3.12 0.46
CA HIS A 53 -14.50 -3.77 0.96
C HIS A 53 -15.05 -4.67 -0.13
N TYR A 54 -14.77 -5.98 -0.01
CA TYR A 54 -15.26 -6.98 -0.95
C TYR A 54 -16.67 -7.42 -0.56
N PRO A 55 -17.63 -7.42 -1.51
CA PRO A 55 -18.91 -8.09 -1.31
C PRO A 55 -18.74 -9.62 -1.29
N GLU A 56 -19.81 -10.33 -0.90
CA GLU A 56 -19.82 -11.80 -0.84
C GLU A 56 -19.63 -12.42 -2.23
N GLU A 57 -20.28 -11.83 -3.25
CA GLU A 57 -20.21 -12.28 -4.64
C GLU A 57 -19.35 -11.36 -5.50
N TYR A 58 -18.73 -11.94 -6.52
CA TYR A 58 -17.91 -11.19 -7.48
C TYR A 58 -18.74 -10.16 -8.23
N THR A 59 -18.22 -8.93 -8.32
CA THR A 59 -18.85 -7.85 -9.08
C THR A 59 -17.83 -7.07 -9.91
N VAL A 60 -18.30 -6.59 -11.07
CA VAL A 60 -17.59 -5.68 -11.98
C VAL A 60 -17.80 -4.21 -11.54
N GLU A 61 -18.68 -3.96 -10.58
CA GLU A 61 -18.88 -2.63 -10.05
C GLU A 61 -17.63 -2.13 -9.30
N PRO A 62 -17.27 -0.85 -9.46
CA PRO A 62 -16.14 -0.29 -8.73
C PRO A 62 -16.33 -0.34 -7.20
N LEU A 63 -15.45 -1.08 -6.53
CA LEU A 63 -15.54 -1.33 -5.10
C LEU A 63 -15.10 -0.11 -4.28
N ARG A 64 -15.69 0.00 -3.07
CA ARG A 64 -15.35 1.03 -2.10
C ARG A 64 -14.03 0.69 -1.40
N VAL A 65 -13.24 1.73 -1.16
CA VAL A 65 -11.91 1.63 -0.56
C VAL A 65 -11.81 2.61 0.59
N THR A 66 -11.25 2.14 1.71
CA THR A 66 -10.89 3.00 2.85
C THR A 66 -9.37 3.15 2.91
N ASN A 67 -8.89 4.39 2.78
CA ASN A 67 -7.45 4.68 2.89
C ASN A 67 -7.02 4.68 4.36
N LEU A 68 -5.94 3.95 4.66
CA LEU A 68 -5.41 3.80 6.01
C LEU A 68 -4.23 4.73 6.32
N ALA A 69 -3.66 5.38 5.30
CA ALA A 69 -2.51 6.28 5.46
C ALA A 69 -1.32 5.66 6.23
N GLY A 70 -1.03 4.38 5.95
CA GLY A 70 0.08 3.66 6.59
C GLY A 70 -0.21 3.20 8.02
N ARG A 71 -1.45 3.32 8.49
CA ARG A 71 -1.86 2.92 9.83
C ARG A 71 -2.45 1.52 9.85
N ASP A 72 -2.32 0.88 10.99
CA ASP A 72 -3.00 -0.38 11.29
C ASP A 72 -4.51 -0.16 11.45
N PRO A 73 -5.38 -0.95 10.82
CA PRO A 73 -6.83 -0.81 11.02
C PRO A 73 -7.29 -1.17 12.44
N GLU A 74 -6.62 -2.11 13.10
CA GLU A 74 -6.99 -2.55 14.45
C GLU A 74 -6.40 -1.61 15.52
N THR A 75 -5.08 -1.38 15.48
CA THR A 75 -4.40 -0.58 16.53
C THR A 75 -4.34 0.92 16.26
N GLY A 76 -4.60 1.37 15.02
CA GLY A 76 -4.48 2.78 14.61
C GLY A 76 -3.04 3.33 14.55
N ARG A 77 -2.04 2.50 14.89
CA ARG A 77 -0.63 2.90 14.94
C ARG A 77 -0.08 3.08 13.54
N LEU A 78 0.80 4.07 13.37
CA LEU A 78 1.50 4.30 12.11
C LEU A 78 2.56 3.22 11.89
N ILE A 79 2.34 2.29 10.97
CA ILE A 79 3.26 1.21 10.63
C ILE A 79 4.20 1.65 9.51
N ALA A 80 3.62 2.05 8.38
CA ALA A 80 4.34 2.47 7.19
C ALA A 80 4.34 4.01 7.08
N LYS A 81 5.54 4.61 7.00
CA LYS A 81 5.70 6.05 6.78
C LYS A 81 5.62 6.38 5.28
N GLY A 82 5.31 7.64 4.94
CA GLY A 82 5.28 8.11 3.55
C GLY A 82 4.00 7.77 2.78
N ILE A 83 2.94 7.32 3.47
CA ILE A 83 1.63 7.02 2.87
C ILE A 83 0.60 7.94 3.51
N GLY A 84 -0.07 8.77 2.70
CA GLY A 84 -1.12 9.66 3.18
C GLY A 84 -1.65 10.56 2.08
N GLY A 85 -2.89 11.03 2.22
CA GLY A 85 -3.55 11.88 1.23
C GLY A 85 -3.79 11.19 -0.12
N GLY A 86 -3.91 12.01 -1.17
CA GLY A 86 -4.13 11.56 -2.54
C GLY A 86 -5.60 11.53 -2.98
N ILE A 87 -5.79 11.27 -4.27
CA ILE A 87 -7.10 11.18 -4.91
C ILE A 87 -7.83 9.92 -4.39
N LYS A 88 -9.14 10.03 -4.20
CA LYS A 88 -9.98 8.88 -3.85
C LYS A 88 -10.12 7.98 -5.07
N HIS A 89 -9.54 6.78 -5.00
CA HIS A 89 -9.66 5.77 -6.03
C HIS A 89 -10.75 4.74 -5.66
N LYS A 90 -11.46 4.25 -6.67
CA LYS A 90 -12.29 3.04 -6.55
C LYS A 90 -11.46 1.84 -6.97
N TYR A 91 -11.80 0.65 -6.46
CA TYR A 91 -11.03 -0.57 -6.74
C TYR A 91 -11.77 -1.46 -7.74
N HIS A 92 -11.08 -1.87 -8.80
CA HIS A 92 -11.57 -2.88 -9.73
C HIS A 92 -11.17 -4.27 -9.23
N TRP A 93 -12.16 -5.13 -8.98
CA TRP A 93 -11.95 -6.50 -8.49
C TRP A 93 -11.40 -7.38 -9.61
N ILE A 94 -10.08 -7.61 -9.59
CA ILE A 94 -9.40 -8.45 -10.56
C ILE A 94 -9.61 -9.93 -10.22
N LYS A 95 -9.99 -10.70 -11.23
CA LYS A 95 -9.95 -12.17 -11.19
C LYS A 95 -8.52 -12.61 -11.53
N TRP A 96 -7.76 -12.98 -10.49
CA TRP A 96 -6.34 -13.32 -10.62
C TRP A 96 -6.12 -14.65 -11.32
N VAL A 97 -6.99 -15.62 -11.06
CA VAL A 97 -6.89 -16.95 -11.65
C VAL A 97 -7.66 -16.97 -12.98
N ARG A 98 -6.96 -17.36 -14.04
CA ARG A 98 -7.56 -17.56 -15.37
C ARG A 98 -8.00 -19.02 -15.48
N ASP A 99 -9.12 -19.31 -14.85
CA ASP A 99 -9.71 -20.64 -14.91
C ASP A 99 -10.36 -20.85 -16.27
N GLY A 100 -9.89 -21.88 -16.97
CA GLY A 100 -10.48 -22.37 -18.22
C GLY A 100 -10.81 -23.87 -18.12
N PRO A 101 -11.45 -24.42 -19.16
CA PRO A 101 -11.83 -25.83 -19.20
C PRO A 101 -10.60 -26.75 -19.14
N ILE A 102 -10.76 -27.89 -18.45
CA ILE A 102 -9.73 -28.94 -18.31
C ILE A 102 -9.69 -29.80 -19.57
N GLU A 103 -10.86 -30.16 -20.09
CA GLU A 103 -11.04 -30.94 -21.31
C GLU A 103 -11.94 -30.16 -22.27
N GLY A 104 -11.68 -30.27 -23.57
CA GLY A 104 -12.44 -29.60 -24.62
C GLY A 104 -11.80 -28.32 -25.17
N PRO A 105 -12.55 -27.56 -26.00
CA PRO A 105 -12.02 -26.38 -26.66
C PRO A 105 -11.70 -25.26 -25.65
N PRO A 106 -10.71 -24.40 -25.93
CA PRO A 106 -10.40 -23.25 -25.09
C PRO A 106 -11.60 -22.33 -24.94
N GLN A 107 -11.74 -21.76 -23.75
CA GLN A 107 -12.72 -20.70 -23.49
C GLN A 107 -12.30 -19.43 -24.23
N ILE A 108 -13.17 -18.93 -25.11
CA ILE A 108 -12.95 -17.70 -25.84
C ILE A 108 -13.56 -16.55 -25.06
N GLU A 109 -12.76 -15.53 -24.78
CA GLU A 109 -13.16 -14.34 -24.05
C GLU A 109 -12.94 -13.11 -24.94
N LYS A 110 -13.89 -12.18 -24.96
CA LYS A 110 -13.77 -10.94 -25.73
C LYS A 110 -13.38 -9.79 -24.82
N VAL A 111 -12.33 -9.07 -25.19
CA VAL A 111 -11.95 -7.82 -24.52
C VAL A 111 -12.95 -6.74 -24.91
N ILE A 112 -13.64 -6.19 -23.93
CA ILE A 112 -14.59 -5.09 -24.13
C ILE A 112 -13.84 -3.77 -24.11
N ASP A 113 -13.04 -3.55 -23.08
CA ASP A 113 -12.34 -2.29 -22.86
C ASP A 113 -11.05 -2.49 -22.05
N VAL A 114 -10.12 -1.54 -22.16
CA VAL A 114 -8.85 -1.50 -21.41
C VAL A 114 -8.76 -0.17 -20.67
N ILE A 115 -8.81 -0.25 -19.35
CA ILE A 115 -8.99 0.88 -18.45
C ILE A 115 -7.71 1.10 -17.63
N ASP A 116 -7.37 2.37 -17.40
CA ASP A 116 -6.34 2.76 -16.44
C ASP A 116 -6.89 2.67 -15.00
N ASP A 117 -6.20 1.92 -14.14
CA ASP A 117 -6.64 1.72 -12.76
C ASP A 117 -5.83 2.55 -11.76
N GLY A 118 -6.51 3.27 -10.86
CA GLY A 118 -5.87 4.08 -9.83
C GLY A 118 -5.29 3.29 -8.65
N CYS A 119 -5.51 1.97 -8.58
CA CYS A 119 -5.04 1.13 -7.49
C CYS A 119 -3.74 0.38 -7.80
N ARG A 120 -3.32 0.32 -9.07
CA ARG A 120 -2.13 -0.41 -9.54
C ARG A 120 -1.50 0.30 -10.73
N THR A 121 -0.27 -0.06 -11.06
CA THR A 121 0.45 0.51 -12.20
C THR A 121 0.05 -0.10 -13.55
N ALA A 122 -0.40 -1.36 -13.53
CA ALA A 122 -0.84 -2.06 -14.74
C ALA A 122 -2.26 -1.66 -15.14
N LYS A 123 -2.52 -1.66 -16.45
CA LYS A 123 -3.88 -1.50 -16.99
C LYS A 123 -4.73 -2.74 -16.72
N VAL A 124 -6.04 -2.53 -16.67
CA VAL A 124 -7.03 -3.57 -16.40
C VAL A 124 -7.92 -3.71 -17.62
N ALA A 125 -8.13 -4.92 -18.10
CA ALA A 125 -9.07 -5.18 -19.18
C ALA A 125 -10.38 -5.72 -18.61
N LEU A 126 -11.50 -5.19 -19.11
CA LEU A 126 -12.81 -5.76 -18.92
C LEU A 126 -13.05 -6.81 -20.00
N VAL A 127 -13.34 -8.03 -19.60
CA VAL A 127 -13.50 -9.16 -20.50
C VAL A 127 -14.85 -9.83 -20.28
N ALA A 128 -15.54 -10.14 -21.37
CA ALA A 128 -16.76 -10.91 -21.36
C ALA A 128 -16.52 -12.36 -21.79
N VAL A 129 -17.15 -13.28 -21.07
CA VAL A 129 -17.25 -14.69 -21.43
C VAL A 129 -18.68 -15.17 -21.26
N GLY A 130 -19.33 -15.56 -22.35
CA GLY A 130 -20.73 -15.99 -22.31
C GLY A 130 -21.58 -14.88 -21.67
N ASN A 131 -22.16 -15.18 -20.50
CA ASN A 131 -23.01 -14.25 -19.74
C ASN A 131 -22.29 -13.55 -18.57
N GLU A 132 -20.99 -13.80 -18.37
CA GLU A 132 -20.21 -13.22 -17.29
C GLU A 132 -19.22 -12.17 -17.79
N MET A 133 -19.01 -11.13 -16.99
CA MET A 133 -17.93 -10.16 -17.19
C MET A 133 -16.96 -10.22 -16.03
N LYS A 134 -15.67 -10.03 -16.32
CA LYS A 134 -14.60 -10.03 -15.31
C LYS A 134 -13.50 -9.05 -15.68
N TYR A 135 -12.90 -8.45 -14.65
CA TYR A 135 -11.67 -7.71 -14.80
C TYR A 135 -10.46 -8.63 -14.71
N ILE A 136 -9.53 -8.35 -15.60
CA ILE A 136 -8.26 -9.04 -15.68
C ILE A 136 -7.12 -8.04 -15.81
N LEU A 137 -5.88 -8.48 -15.55
CA LEU A 137 -4.73 -7.69 -15.97
C LEU A 137 -4.62 -7.67 -17.49
N ALA A 138 -4.48 -6.47 -18.05
CA ALA A 138 -4.25 -6.27 -19.47
C ALA A 138 -2.78 -6.60 -19.81
N THR A 139 -2.57 -7.21 -20.99
CA THR A 139 -1.23 -7.36 -21.56
C THR A 139 -0.88 -6.14 -22.41
N GLU A 140 0.40 -5.96 -22.74
CA GLU A 140 0.93 -4.74 -23.37
C GLU A 140 0.18 -4.29 -24.64
N ASN A 141 -0.11 -5.24 -25.54
CA ASN A 141 -0.72 -4.95 -26.84
C ASN A 141 -2.23 -5.25 -26.89
N MET A 142 -2.87 -5.45 -25.75
CA MET A 142 -4.30 -5.78 -25.67
C MET A 142 -5.16 -4.57 -26.03
N LYS A 143 -6.17 -4.78 -26.89
CA LYS A 143 -7.10 -3.76 -27.38
C LYS A 143 -8.55 -4.21 -27.22
N ALA A 144 -9.45 -3.23 -27.19
CA ALA A 144 -10.89 -3.48 -27.25
C ALA A 144 -11.24 -4.23 -28.54
N GLY A 145 -11.98 -5.33 -28.41
CA GLY A 145 -12.35 -6.22 -29.51
C GLY A 145 -11.48 -7.48 -29.64
N ASP A 146 -10.33 -7.54 -28.97
CA ASP A 146 -9.44 -8.71 -29.03
C ASP A 146 -10.13 -9.97 -28.45
N LEU A 147 -9.82 -11.12 -29.04
CA LEU A 147 -10.27 -12.43 -28.56
C LEU A 147 -9.11 -13.14 -27.87
N ILE A 148 -9.26 -13.39 -26.57
CA ILE A 148 -8.30 -14.16 -25.78
C ILE A 148 -8.82 -15.58 -25.58
N LYS A 149 -7.89 -16.53 -25.44
CA LYS A 149 -8.19 -17.94 -25.21
C LYS A 149 -7.64 -18.37 -23.86
N THR A 150 -8.47 -19.02 -23.05
CA THR A 150 -8.08 -19.58 -21.76
C THR A 150 -8.29 -21.10 -21.80
N SER A 151 -7.25 -21.88 -21.50
CA SER A 151 -7.32 -23.35 -21.44
C SER A 151 -6.38 -23.88 -20.36
N ARG A 152 -6.76 -25.00 -19.72
CA ARG A 152 -5.86 -25.78 -18.86
C ARG A 152 -5.28 -27.02 -19.55
N PHE A 153 -5.75 -27.31 -20.77
CA PHE A 153 -5.28 -28.42 -21.58
C PHE A 153 -3.82 -28.22 -22.01
N ILE A 154 -2.98 -29.23 -21.74
CA ILE A 154 -1.57 -29.25 -22.14
C ILE A 154 -1.46 -30.18 -23.37
N PRO A 155 -1.32 -29.63 -24.60
CA PRO A 155 -1.15 -30.46 -25.79
C PRO A 155 0.22 -31.15 -25.78
N ARG A 156 0.34 -32.28 -26.48
CA ARG A 156 1.62 -33.00 -26.65
C ARG A 156 2.71 -32.14 -27.29
N ILE A 157 2.32 -31.26 -28.21
CA ILE A 157 3.19 -30.24 -28.80
C ILE A 157 2.60 -28.88 -28.37
N PRO A 158 3.32 -28.09 -27.55
CA PRO A 158 2.86 -26.75 -27.19
C PRO A 158 2.82 -25.87 -28.43
N ALA A 159 1.74 -25.10 -28.55
CA ALA A 159 1.56 -24.08 -29.58
C ALA A 159 2.25 -22.76 -29.18
#